data_AF-A0A413FJ62-F1
#
_entry.id   AF-A0A413FJ62-F1
#
_cell.length_a   1.000
_cell.length_b   1.000
_cell.length_c   1.000
_cell.angle_alpha   90.00
_cell.angle_beta   90.00
_cell.angle_gamma   90.00
#
_symmetry.space_group_name_H-M   'P 1'
#
loop_
_entity.id
_entity.type
_entity.pdbx_description
1 polymer ?
#
loop_
_entity_poly.entity_id
_entity_poly.type
_entity_poly.pdbx_seq_one_letter_code
_entity_poly.pdbx_strand_id
1 'polypeptide(L)'
;MQKKRGGRVLDFIERAGNRLPHPYILFLWLCLILAVISMLCSAAGVSVVNPTTGDTVTSNSLISKDGFVWLLENLLTNFQTFTPLGLVLAMQIAIGFAEKVGLLTTAMRRAILGVPLWCLTATVLFLGINGSIASEASIIVVPALAAAAFESVGMHPVAGLLAGYAATNAGFTACIIVAGTDVLLSGVTESAAQLIDPSMTVNATCNWYFMFVSVFTLTVAGVFVNKKFIVPRLGTYQVQGNEAGEAGLTERQGKALRAAGIFSVLFILAFALMVIPRGGILRGEDGSILNGPFIAGLVPILIFYFILVGVVYGVVAGTLKNSSDVPLFMAQALEGMTGYIVLVFVIAQFINMFSYTNLGMIIAVKSADALQAAGFTGIPLMLFFILLCCAVNLFMTSGSGKWFIFAPILVPMMMMLGYSPAFAQVIYRIGDSCTNAITPIYPYIPIAIGMAKKYDKEFGMGSLISMMLPYSIAFLLVWVVQMVIWVVFNLPLGPGVQVFL
;
A
#
# COMPACT_ATOMS: atom_id res chain seq x y z
N MET A 1 -23.63 28.57 13.79
CA MET A 1 -22.95 27.26 13.56
C MET A 1 -23.77 26.15 14.20
N GLN A 2 -24.62 25.47 13.43
CA GLN A 2 -25.44 24.35 13.94
C GLN A 2 -24.60 23.06 13.98
N LYS A 3 -24.33 22.56 15.19
CA LYS A 3 -23.77 21.22 15.43
C LYS A 3 -24.76 20.16 14.94
N LYS A 4 -24.48 19.53 13.79
CA LYS A 4 -25.24 18.36 13.30
C LYS A 4 -24.93 17.12 14.16
N ARG A 5 -25.98 16.37 14.49
CA ARG A 5 -26.11 15.32 15.53
C ARG A 5 -25.34 14.00 15.25
N GLY A 6 -24.34 14.00 14.36
CA GLY A 6 -23.42 12.88 14.10
C GLY A 6 -22.01 13.06 14.68
N GLY A 7 -21.76 14.16 15.41
CA GLY A 7 -20.41 14.68 15.68
C GLY A 7 -19.59 13.99 16.78
N ARG A 8 -20.13 13.24 17.74
CA ARG A 8 -19.31 12.85 18.92
C ARG A 8 -18.15 11.89 18.63
N VAL A 9 -18.36 10.88 17.78
CA VAL A 9 -17.33 9.90 17.43
C VAL A 9 -16.31 10.51 16.45
N LEU A 10 -16.80 11.26 15.46
CA LEU A 10 -15.93 11.95 14.50
C LEU A 10 -15.09 13.04 15.19
N ASP A 11 -15.69 13.87 16.06
CA ASP A 11 -14.98 14.87 16.86
C ASP A 11 -13.96 14.23 17.81
N PHE A 12 -14.20 12.99 18.27
CA PHE A 12 -13.24 12.25 19.08
C PHE A 12 -12.07 11.75 18.23
N ILE A 13 -12.36 11.14 17.08
CA ILE A 13 -11.33 10.66 16.14
C ILE A 13 -10.46 11.83 15.67
N GLU A 14 -11.07 12.94 15.30
CA GLU A 14 -10.36 14.16 14.91
C GLU A 14 -9.48 14.68 16.06
N ARG A 15 -10.03 14.82 17.27
CA ARG A 15 -9.24 15.27 18.44
C ARG A 15 -8.12 14.31 18.82
N ALA A 16 -8.32 13.01 18.68
CA ALA A 16 -7.30 12.00 18.96
C ALA A 16 -6.21 11.99 17.87
N GLY A 17 -6.60 12.01 16.59
CA GLY A 17 -5.69 12.09 15.45
C GLY A 17 -4.83 13.36 15.48
N ASN A 18 -5.43 14.52 15.77
CA ASN A 18 -4.71 15.80 15.87
C ASN A 18 -3.77 15.88 17.09
N ARG A 19 -3.92 14.99 18.07
CA ARG A 19 -2.98 14.87 19.20
C ARG A 19 -1.80 13.96 18.90
N LEU A 20 -1.88 13.11 17.88
CA LEU A 20 -0.76 12.28 17.50
C LEU A 20 0.36 13.19 16.94
N PRO A 21 1.59 13.08 17.48
CA PRO A 21 2.70 13.86 16.96
C PRO A 21 3.02 13.40 15.54
N HIS A 22 3.69 14.27 14.78
CA HIS A 22 4.20 13.92 13.46
C HIS A 22 4.99 12.59 13.53
N PRO A 23 4.83 11.64 12.58
CA PRO A 23 5.46 10.32 12.65
C PRO A 23 6.96 10.36 12.94
N TYR A 24 7.69 11.32 12.37
CA TYR A 24 9.10 11.56 12.68
C TYR A 24 9.36 11.76 14.19
N ILE A 25 8.57 12.61 14.85
CA ILE A 25 8.68 12.89 16.29
C ILE A 25 8.27 11.66 17.10
N LEU A 26 7.24 10.93 16.65
CA LEU A 26 6.83 9.67 17.27
C LEU A 26 7.98 8.67 17.27
N PHE A 27 8.68 8.48 16.16
CA PHE A 27 9.83 7.58 16.10
C PHE A 27 11.01 8.05 16.95
N LEU A 28 11.25 9.37 17.06
CA LEU A 28 12.23 9.88 18.03
C LEU A 28 11.86 9.52 19.47
N TRP A 29 10.59 9.65 19.84
CA TRP A 29 10.11 9.25 21.16
C TRP A 29 10.24 7.75 21.36
N LEU A 30 9.92 6.94 20.34
CA LEU A 30 10.10 5.48 20.40
C LEU A 30 11.57 5.10 20.59
N CYS A 31 12.51 5.77 19.92
CA CYS A 31 13.95 5.56 20.15
C CYS A 31 14.37 5.89 21.59
N LEU A 32 13.87 7.02 22.13
CA LEU A 32 14.18 7.42 23.52
C LEU A 32 13.58 6.44 24.54
N ILE A 33 12.31 6.07 24.35
CA ILE A 33 11.61 5.09 25.19
C ILE A 33 12.33 3.75 25.11
N LEU A 34 12.71 3.31 23.91
CA LEU A 34 13.47 2.09 23.71
C LEU A 34 14.82 2.12 24.44
N ALA A 35 15.54 3.23 24.38
CA ALA A 35 16.80 3.37 25.10
C ALA A 35 16.62 3.18 26.61
N VAL A 36 15.59 3.80 27.21
CA VAL A 36 15.26 3.65 28.63
C VAL A 36 14.83 2.22 28.96
N ILE A 37 13.92 1.63 28.17
CA ILE A 37 13.44 0.25 28.40
C ILE A 37 14.60 -0.74 28.28
N SER A 38 15.47 -0.58 27.28
CA SER A 38 16.63 -1.45 27.08
C SER A 38 17.59 -1.42 28.27
N MET A 39 17.79 -0.26 28.88
CA MET A 39 18.57 -0.11 30.10
C MET A 39 17.93 -0.86 31.27
N LEU A 40 16.62 -0.70 31.47
CA LEU A 40 15.90 -1.38 32.56
C LEU A 40 15.88 -2.90 32.39
N CYS A 41 15.63 -3.39 31.17
CA CYS A 41 15.62 -4.82 30.86
C CYS A 41 17.02 -5.43 31.02
N SER A 42 18.06 -4.74 30.54
CA SER A 42 19.44 -5.19 30.66
C SER A 42 19.88 -5.23 32.12
N ALA A 43 19.53 -4.21 32.91
CA ALA A 43 19.77 -4.21 34.36
C ALA A 43 19.03 -5.33 35.10
N ALA A 44 17.83 -5.70 34.64
CA ALA A 44 17.05 -6.81 35.18
C ALA A 44 17.49 -8.19 34.67
N GLY A 45 18.48 -8.28 33.77
CA GLY A 45 18.96 -9.54 33.20
C GLY A 45 17.93 -10.26 32.34
N VAL A 46 17.02 -9.52 31.68
CA VAL A 46 15.98 -10.13 30.85
C VAL A 46 16.62 -10.86 29.67
N SER A 47 16.25 -12.13 29.49
CA SER A 47 16.73 -12.99 28.42
C SER A 47 15.65 -13.94 27.93
N VAL A 48 15.91 -14.54 26.77
CA VAL A 48 15.11 -15.62 26.19
C VAL A 48 16.01 -16.55 25.38
N VAL A 49 15.59 -17.81 25.21
CA VAL A 49 16.24 -18.73 24.27
C VAL A 49 15.69 -18.46 22.87
N ASN A 50 16.57 -18.17 21.92
CA ASN A 50 16.19 -18.08 20.52
C ASN A 50 15.75 -19.48 20.07
N PRO A 51 14.49 -19.68 19.65
CA PRO A 51 14.00 -20.99 19.25
C PRO A 51 14.60 -21.49 17.93
N THR A 52 15.13 -20.58 17.10
CA THR A 52 15.72 -20.91 15.80
C THR A 52 17.15 -21.42 15.95
N THR A 53 17.95 -20.76 16.80
CA THR A 53 19.37 -21.12 16.97
C THR A 53 19.65 -21.93 18.24
N GLY A 54 18.76 -21.88 19.23
CA GLY A 54 18.95 -22.47 20.56
C GLY A 54 19.80 -21.62 21.51
N ASP A 55 20.31 -20.48 21.06
CA ASP A 55 21.18 -19.61 21.87
C ASP A 55 20.39 -18.78 22.88
N THR A 56 20.99 -18.51 24.05
CA THR A 56 20.42 -17.55 24.99
C THR A 56 20.72 -16.13 24.54
N VAL A 57 19.66 -15.36 24.29
CA VAL A 57 19.72 -13.97 23.87
C VAL A 57 19.36 -13.07 25.06
N THR A 58 20.30 -12.22 25.46
CA THR A 58 20.16 -11.26 26.56
C THR A 58 19.84 -9.87 26.04
N SER A 59 19.05 -9.08 26.79
CA SER A 59 18.82 -7.68 26.43
C SER A 59 20.07 -6.82 26.59
N ASN A 60 20.43 -6.08 25.54
CA ASN A 60 21.51 -5.10 25.57
C ASN A 60 20.97 -3.70 25.85
N SER A 61 21.71 -2.88 26.59
CA SER A 61 21.33 -1.48 26.89
C SER A 61 21.93 -0.51 25.87
N LEU A 62 21.10 0.37 25.31
CA LEU A 62 21.57 1.53 24.53
C LEU A 62 22.17 2.63 25.41
N ILE A 63 21.69 2.76 26.65
CA ILE A 63 22.26 3.68 27.64
C ILE A 63 23.43 2.96 28.31
N SER A 64 24.51 2.78 27.54
CA SER A 64 25.75 2.16 27.95
C SER A 64 26.89 2.70 27.08
N LYS A 65 28.15 2.46 27.47
CA LYS A 65 29.30 2.83 26.65
C LYS A 65 29.23 2.16 25.28
N ASP A 66 28.99 0.85 25.26
CA ASP A 66 28.95 0.05 24.04
C ASP A 66 27.76 0.44 23.16
N GLY A 67 26.60 0.70 23.76
CA GLY A 67 25.41 1.16 23.05
C GLY A 67 25.60 2.54 22.39
N PHE A 68 26.28 3.47 23.07
CA PHE A 68 26.59 4.78 22.49
C PHE A 68 27.61 4.69 21.36
N VAL A 69 28.67 3.90 21.52
CA VAL A 69 29.67 3.65 20.46
C VAL A 69 29.00 3.01 19.25
N TRP A 70 28.20 1.96 19.48
CA TRP A 70 27.45 1.29 18.42
C TRP A 70 26.54 2.27 17.66
N LEU A 71 25.83 3.16 18.37
CA LEU A 71 24.96 4.15 17.74
C LEU A 71 25.75 5.09 16.83
N LEU A 72 26.90 5.60 17.28
CA LEU A 72 27.74 6.49 16.47
C LEU A 72 28.35 5.80 15.26
N GLU A 73 28.81 4.56 15.42
CA GLU A 73 29.42 3.77 14.33
C GLU A 73 28.39 3.36 13.28
N ASN A 74 27.13 3.12 13.68
CA ASN A 74 26.12 2.55 12.79
C ASN A 74 25.08 3.56 12.29
N LEU A 75 25.02 4.80 12.81
CA LEU A 75 23.99 5.78 12.45
C LEU A 75 23.78 5.93 10.93
N LEU A 76 24.88 6.10 10.18
CA LEU A 76 24.85 6.28 8.73
C LEU A 76 24.59 4.96 8.00
N THR A 77 25.26 3.89 8.42
CA THR A 77 25.10 2.55 7.84
C THR A 77 23.66 2.09 7.96
N ASN A 78 23.04 2.22 9.14
CA ASN A 78 21.64 1.90 9.40
C ASN A 78 20.70 2.53 8.37
N PHE A 79 20.94 3.81 8.03
CA PHE A 79 20.13 4.52 7.06
C PHE A 79 20.41 4.06 5.63
N GLN A 80 21.68 3.91 5.25
CA GLN A 80 22.09 3.54 3.90
C GLN A 80 21.67 2.12 3.53
N THR A 81 21.73 1.19 4.49
CA THR A 81 21.39 -0.23 4.29
C THR A 81 19.93 -0.53 4.60
N PHE A 82 19.10 0.48 4.88
CA PHE A 82 17.68 0.28 5.12
C PHE A 82 16.96 -0.09 3.82
N THR A 83 16.63 -1.39 3.65
CA THR A 83 16.07 -1.96 2.41
C THR A 83 14.96 -1.10 1.75
N PRO A 84 13.95 -0.59 2.48
CA PRO A 84 12.89 0.24 1.89
C PRO A 84 13.38 1.54 1.25
N LEU A 85 14.50 2.12 1.67
CA LEU A 85 14.97 3.41 1.19
C LEU A 85 15.29 3.35 -0.31
N GLY A 86 16.21 2.46 -0.68
CA GLY A 86 16.70 2.36 -2.06
C GLY A 86 15.61 1.90 -3.02
N LEU A 87 14.85 0.87 -2.62
CA LEU A 87 13.84 0.27 -3.49
C LEU A 87 12.68 1.23 -3.78
N VAL A 88 12.18 1.96 -2.77
CA VAL A 88 11.05 2.88 -2.93
C VAL A 88 11.46 4.10 -3.75
N LEU A 89 12.63 4.70 -3.49
CA LEU A 89 13.10 5.85 -4.25
C LEU A 89 13.30 5.48 -5.73
N ALA A 90 13.92 4.33 -6.01
CA ALA A 90 14.15 3.87 -7.38
C ALA A 90 12.84 3.62 -8.14
N MET A 91 11.86 2.97 -7.50
CA MET A 91 10.54 2.74 -8.10
C MET A 91 9.77 4.05 -8.32
N GLN A 92 9.84 4.99 -7.37
CA GLN A 92 9.15 6.27 -7.47
C GLN A 92 9.71 7.17 -8.58
N ILE A 93 11.01 7.11 -8.86
CA ILE A 93 11.61 7.78 -10.02
C ILE A 93 10.92 7.32 -11.31
N ALA A 94 10.73 6.00 -11.46
CA ALA A 94 10.17 5.42 -12.68
C ALA A 94 8.67 5.68 -12.84
N ILE A 95 7.88 5.32 -11.81
CA ILE A 95 6.42 5.52 -11.83
C ILE A 95 6.08 7.01 -11.86
N GLY A 96 6.75 7.82 -11.04
CA GLY A 96 6.51 9.25 -10.97
C GLY A 96 6.86 9.95 -12.28
N PHE A 97 7.93 9.52 -12.98
CA PHE A 97 8.20 9.98 -14.33
C PHE A 97 7.07 9.64 -15.30
N ALA A 98 6.60 8.39 -15.33
CA ALA A 98 5.49 7.95 -16.17
C ALA A 98 4.19 8.74 -15.90
N GLU A 99 3.95 9.11 -14.63
CA GLU A 99 2.83 9.96 -14.25
C GLU A 99 3.02 11.41 -14.69
N LYS A 100 4.21 12.00 -14.50
CA LYS A 100 4.51 13.39 -14.89
C LYS A 100 4.39 13.62 -16.40
N VAL A 101 4.75 12.64 -17.23
CA VAL A 101 4.54 12.72 -18.68
C VAL A 101 3.07 12.53 -19.09
N GLY A 102 2.21 12.13 -18.16
CA GLY A 102 0.76 11.99 -18.33
C GLY A 102 0.29 10.62 -18.80
N LEU A 103 1.13 9.58 -18.79
CA LEU A 103 0.78 8.25 -19.30
C LEU A 103 -0.36 7.61 -18.50
N LEU A 104 -0.20 7.49 -17.17
CA LEU A 104 -1.17 6.73 -16.35
C LEU A 104 -2.51 7.46 -16.28
N THR A 105 -2.51 8.77 -16.02
CA THR A 105 -3.73 9.61 -16.10
C THR A 105 -4.47 9.47 -17.44
N THR A 106 -3.75 9.44 -18.57
CA THR A 106 -4.36 9.29 -19.91
C THR A 106 -4.93 7.88 -20.12
N ALA A 107 -4.20 6.84 -19.69
CA ALA A 107 -4.66 5.45 -19.75
C ALA A 107 -5.95 5.25 -18.95
N MET A 108 -6.00 5.78 -17.72
CA MET A 108 -7.16 5.70 -16.82
C MET A 108 -8.37 6.41 -17.43
N ARG A 109 -8.17 7.61 -18.00
CA ARG A 109 -9.21 8.35 -18.72
C ARG A 109 -9.78 7.57 -19.91
N ARG A 110 -8.91 6.98 -20.76
CA ARG A 110 -9.35 6.17 -21.91
C ARG A 110 -10.18 4.98 -21.47
N ALA A 111 -9.75 4.30 -20.42
CA ALA A 111 -10.39 3.09 -19.95
C ALA A 111 -11.78 3.36 -19.34
N ILE A 112 -11.95 4.44 -18.56
CA ILE A 112 -13.26 4.79 -17.96
C ILE A 112 -14.26 5.26 -19.02
N LEU A 113 -13.83 6.06 -20.00
CA LEU A 113 -14.74 6.64 -20.99
C LEU A 113 -15.05 5.72 -22.18
N GLY A 114 -14.28 4.64 -22.36
CA GLY A 114 -14.37 3.75 -23.51
C GLY A 114 -15.22 2.49 -23.32
N VAL A 115 -15.87 2.32 -22.16
CA VAL A 115 -16.58 1.07 -21.81
C VAL A 115 -18.10 1.17 -21.97
N PRO A 116 -18.79 0.06 -22.29
CA PRO A 116 -20.24 0.04 -22.37
C PRO A 116 -20.88 0.26 -20.99
N LEU A 117 -22.11 0.80 -20.98
CA LEU A 117 -22.84 1.19 -19.77
C LEU A 117 -22.91 0.09 -18.69
N TRP A 118 -23.09 -1.17 -19.10
CA TRP A 118 -23.22 -2.30 -18.18
C TRP A 118 -21.92 -2.61 -17.41
N CYS A 119 -20.76 -2.23 -17.97
CA CYS A 119 -19.44 -2.39 -17.34
C CYS A 119 -18.98 -1.18 -16.54
N LEU A 120 -19.57 -0.01 -16.74
CA LEU A 120 -18.99 1.27 -16.30
C LEU A 120 -18.62 1.29 -14.81
N THR A 121 -19.51 0.84 -13.93
CA THR A 121 -19.24 0.76 -12.48
C THR A 121 -18.10 -0.21 -12.17
N ALA A 122 -18.07 -1.37 -12.81
CA ALA A 122 -17.03 -2.38 -12.60
C ALA A 122 -15.67 -1.87 -13.08
N THR A 123 -15.63 -1.20 -14.23
CA THR A 123 -14.42 -0.58 -14.77
C THR A 123 -13.90 0.51 -13.84
N VAL A 124 -14.75 1.39 -13.31
CA VAL A 124 -14.34 2.42 -12.35
C VAL A 124 -13.72 1.79 -11.10
N LEU A 125 -14.37 0.77 -10.52
CA LEU A 125 -13.86 0.12 -9.31
C LEU A 125 -12.54 -0.62 -9.60
N PHE A 126 -12.50 -1.39 -10.69
CA PHE A 126 -11.31 -2.12 -11.10
C PHE A 126 -10.11 -1.20 -11.32
N LEU A 127 -10.30 -0.10 -12.06
CA LEU A 127 -9.24 0.88 -12.32
C LEU A 127 -8.86 1.65 -11.06
N GLY A 128 -9.83 1.96 -10.20
CA GLY A 128 -9.57 2.64 -8.92
C GLY A 128 -8.76 1.77 -7.97
N ILE A 129 -9.06 0.47 -7.87
CA ILE A 129 -8.31 -0.49 -7.05
C ILE A 129 -6.86 -0.58 -7.56
N ASN A 130 -6.66 -0.74 -8.87
CA ASN A 130 -5.32 -0.70 -9.48
C ASN A 130 -4.70 0.71 -9.49
N GLY A 131 -5.39 1.72 -8.96
CA GLY A 131 -4.95 3.12 -8.96
C GLY A 131 -3.67 3.35 -8.18
N SER A 132 -3.32 2.46 -7.25
CA SER A 132 -2.06 2.50 -6.50
C SER A 132 -0.81 2.42 -7.40
N ILE A 133 -0.93 1.92 -8.64
CA ILE A 133 0.13 2.02 -9.66
C ILE A 133 0.47 3.50 -9.94
N ALA A 134 -0.54 4.36 -10.02
CA ALA A 134 -0.39 5.80 -10.23
C ALA A 134 -0.23 6.57 -8.91
N SER A 135 0.07 5.87 -7.80
CA SER A 135 0.19 6.44 -6.47
C SER A 135 -1.08 7.24 -6.08
N GLU A 136 -0.90 8.31 -5.32
CA GLU A 136 -1.98 9.13 -4.78
C GLU A 136 -2.73 9.96 -5.85
N ALA A 137 -2.18 10.12 -7.06
CA ALA A 137 -2.85 10.84 -8.14
C ALA A 137 -4.19 10.19 -8.51
N SER A 138 -4.26 8.85 -8.42
CA SER A 138 -5.48 8.09 -8.68
C SER A 138 -6.64 8.47 -7.77
N ILE A 139 -6.36 8.81 -6.50
CA ILE A 139 -7.37 9.17 -5.48
C ILE A 139 -8.15 10.42 -5.88
N ILE A 140 -7.56 11.29 -6.70
CA ILE A 140 -8.20 12.52 -7.19
C ILE A 140 -8.78 12.29 -8.60
N VAL A 141 -8.00 11.66 -9.48
CA VAL A 141 -8.33 11.53 -10.89
C VAL A 141 -9.47 10.53 -11.13
N VAL A 142 -9.47 9.37 -10.47
CA VAL A 142 -10.50 8.33 -10.68
C VAL A 142 -11.88 8.81 -10.26
N PRO A 143 -12.10 9.39 -9.05
CA PRO A 143 -13.42 9.86 -8.67
C PRO A 143 -13.97 10.93 -9.61
N ALA A 144 -13.13 11.86 -10.04
CA ALA A 144 -13.53 12.93 -10.96
C ALA A 144 -13.96 12.38 -12.33
N LEU A 145 -13.17 11.47 -12.91
CA LEU A 145 -13.47 10.85 -14.19
C LEU A 145 -14.71 9.94 -14.10
N ALA A 146 -14.84 9.19 -13.00
CA ALA A 146 -16.00 8.34 -12.77
C ALA A 146 -17.28 9.17 -12.66
N ALA A 147 -17.25 10.32 -11.98
CA ALA A 147 -18.39 11.23 -11.91
C ALA A 147 -18.81 11.71 -13.31
N ALA A 148 -17.87 12.18 -14.12
CA ALA A 148 -18.13 12.66 -15.47
C ALA A 148 -18.65 11.54 -16.40
N ALA A 149 -18.09 10.34 -16.29
CA ALA A 149 -18.51 9.20 -17.10
C ALA A 149 -19.91 8.70 -16.72
N PHE A 150 -20.29 8.78 -15.44
CA PHE A 150 -21.65 8.46 -15.01
C PHE A 150 -22.64 9.55 -15.49
N GLU A 151 -22.27 10.82 -15.39
CA GLU A 151 -23.08 11.94 -15.86
C GLU A 151 -23.39 11.85 -17.35
N SER A 152 -22.39 11.54 -18.19
CA SER A 152 -22.54 11.50 -19.65
C SER A 152 -23.48 10.42 -20.16
N VAL A 153 -23.73 9.38 -19.36
CA VAL A 153 -24.64 8.26 -19.68
C VAL A 153 -25.93 8.30 -18.85
N GLY A 154 -26.21 9.42 -18.16
CA GLY A 154 -27.43 9.63 -17.38
C GLY A 154 -27.48 8.89 -16.05
N MET A 155 -26.37 8.31 -15.58
CA MET A 155 -26.26 7.72 -14.25
C MET A 155 -25.94 8.79 -13.20
N HIS A 156 -26.25 8.51 -11.93
CA HIS A 156 -25.98 9.45 -10.84
C HIS A 156 -24.47 9.74 -10.68
N PRO A 157 -23.97 10.97 -10.92
CA PRO A 157 -22.53 11.27 -10.95
C PRO A 157 -21.85 11.03 -9.60
N VAL A 158 -22.53 11.37 -8.50
CA VAL A 158 -22.04 11.08 -7.14
C VAL A 158 -21.85 9.57 -6.90
N ALA A 159 -22.64 8.69 -7.50
CA ALA A 159 -22.42 7.24 -7.37
C ALA A 159 -21.10 6.82 -8.02
N GLY A 160 -20.79 7.37 -9.20
CA GLY A 160 -19.49 7.15 -9.87
C GLY A 160 -18.33 7.70 -9.06
N LEU A 161 -18.46 8.93 -8.56
CA LEU A 161 -17.48 9.57 -7.67
C LEU A 161 -17.19 8.70 -6.45
N LEU A 162 -18.22 8.26 -5.74
CA LEU A 162 -18.11 7.45 -4.54
C LEU A 162 -17.51 6.06 -4.84
N ALA A 163 -17.87 5.44 -5.97
CA ALA A 163 -17.27 4.18 -6.40
C ALA A 163 -15.76 4.35 -6.69
N GLY A 164 -15.38 5.40 -7.41
CA GLY A 164 -13.98 5.72 -7.67
C GLY A 164 -13.20 5.98 -6.37
N TYR A 165 -13.78 6.77 -5.46
CA TYR A 165 -13.16 7.08 -4.18
C TYR A 165 -13.02 5.85 -3.28
N ALA A 166 -14.05 5.01 -3.19
CA ALA A 166 -13.99 3.76 -2.45
C ALA A 166 -12.91 2.83 -3.00
N ALA A 167 -12.81 2.70 -4.32
CA ALA A 167 -11.83 1.85 -4.98
C ALA A 167 -10.38 2.28 -4.69
N THR A 168 -10.08 3.57 -4.86
CA THR A 168 -8.72 4.10 -4.67
C THR A 168 -8.27 4.13 -3.21
N ASN A 169 -9.22 4.15 -2.27
CA ASN A 169 -8.93 4.23 -0.84
C ASN A 169 -9.06 2.89 -0.13
N ALA A 170 -10.26 2.30 -0.18
CA ALA A 170 -10.56 1.04 0.52
C ALA A 170 -9.95 -0.18 -0.18
N GLY A 171 -9.62 -0.07 -1.47
CA GLY A 171 -8.91 -1.09 -2.25
C GLY A 171 -7.43 -0.80 -2.47
N PHE A 172 -6.87 0.22 -1.82
CA PHE A 172 -5.55 0.80 -2.13
C PHE A 172 -4.41 -0.22 -2.29
N THR A 173 -4.31 -1.20 -1.39
CA THR A 173 -3.19 -2.15 -1.44
C THR A 173 -3.37 -3.27 -2.47
N ALA A 174 -4.54 -3.47 -3.07
CA ALA A 174 -4.71 -4.50 -4.09
C ALA A 174 -4.30 -3.99 -5.47
N CYS A 175 -3.57 -4.80 -6.23
CA CYS A 175 -3.15 -4.45 -7.58
C CYS A 175 -2.85 -5.71 -8.40
N ILE A 176 -3.07 -5.64 -9.72
CA ILE A 176 -2.71 -6.72 -10.66
C ILE A 176 -1.21 -6.78 -10.90
N ILE A 177 -0.51 -5.67 -10.77
CA ILE A 177 0.94 -5.58 -10.98
C ILE A 177 1.57 -5.09 -9.68
N VAL A 178 2.78 -5.54 -9.39
CA VAL A 178 3.59 -5.02 -8.27
C VAL A 178 3.70 -3.50 -8.39
N ALA A 179 3.21 -2.79 -7.38
CA ALA A 179 3.24 -1.35 -7.26
C ALA A 179 4.35 -0.89 -6.29
N GLY A 180 4.59 0.41 -6.22
CA GLY A 180 5.54 0.98 -5.25
C GLY A 180 5.19 0.62 -3.80
N THR A 181 3.91 0.45 -3.48
CA THR A 181 3.43 -0.01 -2.17
C THR A 181 3.92 -1.41 -1.83
N ASP A 182 3.93 -2.35 -2.79
CA ASP A 182 4.41 -3.71 -2.57
C ASP A 182 5.89 -3.72 -2.18
N VAL A 183 6.68 -2.95 -2.93
CA VAL A 183 8.12 -2.78 -2.72
C VAL A 183 8.40 -2.16 -1.35
N LEU A 184 7.62 -1.14 -0.97
CA LEU A 184 7.74 -0.52 0.34
C LEU A 184 7.46 -1.53 1.45
N LEU A 185 6.28 -2.17 1.41
CA LEU A 185 5.84 -3.06 2.49
C LEU A 185 6.75 -4.27 2.63
N SER A 186 7.18 -4.87 1.51
CA SER A 186 8.07 -6.02 1.52
C SER A 186 9.43 -5.68 2.13
N GLY A 187 9.99 -4.51 1.82
CA GLY A 187 11.24 -4.06 2.42
C GLY A 187 11.13 -3.89 3.94
N VAL A 188 10.02 -3.34 4.45
CA VAL A 188 9.81 -3.21 5.90
C VAL A 188 9.64 -4.58 6.55
N THR A 189 8.85 -5.45 5.90
CA THR A 189 8.63 -6.83 6.35
C THR A 189 9.94 -7.61 6.41
N GLU A 190 10.83 -7.43 5.43
CA GLU A 190 12.18 -8.03 5.43
C GLU A 190 12.99 -7.58 6.63
N SER A 191 13.13 -6.26 6.85
CA SER A 191 13.88 -5.73 7.99
C SER A 191 13.31 -6.19 9.34
N ALA A 192 11.99 -6.37 9.43
CA ALA A 192 11.35 -6.90 10.64
C ALA A 192 11.56 -8.42 10.80
N ALA A 193 11.54 -9.19 9.72
CA ALA A 193 11.79 -10.63 9.75
C ALA A 193 13.24 -10.96 10.14
N GLN A 194 14.18 -10.09 9.74
CA GLN A 194 15.60 -10.19 10.10
C GLN A 194 15.90 -10.00 11.58
N LEU A 195 14.91 -9.55 12.38
CA LEU A 195 15.00 -9.58 13.84
C LEU A 195 14.96 -11.00 14.41
N ILE A 196 14.44 -11.97 13.64
CA ILE A 196 14.36 -13.40 14.02
C ILE A 196 15.36 -14.23 13.22
N ASP A 197 15.41 -14.04 11.90
CA ASP A 197 16.34 -14.74 11.01
C ASP A 197 17.06 -13.72 10.11
N PRO A 198 18.33 -13.39 10.40
CA PRO A 198 19.11 -12.42 9.62
C PRO A 198 19.26 -12.75 8.14
N SER A 199 19.06 -14.01 7.73
CA SER A 199 19.16 -14.46 6.33
C SER A 199 17.85 -14.34 5.55
N MET A 200 16.74 -14.01 6.24
CA MET A 200 15.42 -13.93 5.63
C MET A 200 15.37 -12.80 4.59
N THR A 201 14.80 -13.11 3.43
CA THR A 201 14.54 -12.17 2.34
C THR A 201 13.05 -12.14 2.00
N VAL A 202 12.52 -10.96 1.70
CA VAL A 202 11.10 -10.79 1.38
C VAL A 202 10.97 -9.98 0.08
N ASN A 203 10.73 -10.71 -1.00
CA ASN A 203 10.57 -10.11 -2.33
C ASN A 203 9.28 -9.26 -2.43
N ALA A 204 9.28 -8.20 -3.24
CA ALA A 204 8.10 -7.38 -3.52
C ALA A 204 6.90 -8.16 -4.10
N THR A 205 7.13 -9.34 -4.69
CA THR A 205 6.08 -10.24 -5.20
C THR A 205 5.47 -11.15 -4.14
N CYS A 206 5.90 -11.07 -2.87
CA CYS A 206 5.52 -12.02 -1.82
C CYS A 206 3.99 -12.10 -1.55
N ASN A 207 3.23 -11.08 -1.93
CA ASN A 207 1.77 -11.05 -1.80
C ASN A 207 1.04 -10.95 -3.14
N TRP A 208 1.76 -11.10 -4.26
CA TRP A 208 1.22 -10.78 -5.58
C TRP A 208 -0.01 -11.61 -5.95
N TYR A 209 -0.02 -12.92 -5.66
CA TYR A 209 -1.17 -13.78 -5.99
C TYR A 209 -2.40 -13.42 -5.16
N PHE A 210 -2.21 -13.17 -3.86
CA PHE A 210 -3.31 -12.72 -3.00
C PHE A 210 -3.86 -11.38 -3.49
N MET A 211 -3.00 -10.41 -3.81
CA MET A 211 -3.41 -9.07 -4.23
C MET A 211 -4.04 -9.08 -5.63
N PHE A 212 -3.54 -9.92 -6.53
CA PHE A 212 -4.13 -10.13 -7.85
C PHE A 212 -5.59 -10.59 -7.74
N VAL A 213 -5.85 -11.63 -6.94
CA VAL A 213 -7.23 -12.12 -6.72
C VAL A 213 -8.07 -11.07 -6.00
N SER A 214 -7.48 -10.34 -5.05
CA SER A 214 -8.15 -9.26 -4.33
C SER A 214 -8.73 -8.19 -5.26
N VAL A 215 -8.04 -7.85 -6.35
CA VAL A 215 -8.56 -6.86 -7.33
C VAL A 215 -9.94 -7.27 -7.84
N PHE A 216 -10.10 -8.54 -8.24
CA PHE A 216 -11.36 -9.04 -8.77
C PHE A 216 -12.42 -9.17 -7.67
N THR A 217 -12.05 -9.73 -6.52
CA THR A 217 -12.95 -9.89 -5.37
C THR A 217 -13.53 -8.55 -4.92
N LEU A 218 -12.66 -7.53 -4.75
CA LEU A 218 -13.07 -6.19 -4.32
C LEU A 218 -13.85 -5.45 -5.41
N THR A 219 -13.53 -5.66 -6.69
CA THR A 219 -14.31 -5.10 -7.80
C THR A 219 -15.75 -5.61 -7.75
N VAL A 220 -15.94 -6.93 -7.60
CA VAL A 220 -17.27 -7.55 -7.52
C VAL A 220 -18.03 -7.04 -6.29
N ALA A 221 -17.39 -7.03 -5.12
CA ALA A 221 -17.97 -6.49 -3.89
C ALA A 221 -18.37 -5.02 -4.05
N GLY A 222 -17.52 -4.21 -4.68
CA GLY A 222 -17.77 -2.79 -4.90
C GLY A 222 -18.95 -2.56 -5.84
N VAL A 223 -19.07 -3.34 -6.92
CA VAL A 223 -20.20 -3.23 -7.85
C VAL A 223 -21.50 -3.55 -7.14
N PHE A 224 -21.49 -4.61 -6.33
CA PHE A 224 -22.63 -5.00 -5.51
C PHE A 224 -23.01 -3.89 -4.52
N VAL A 225 -22.04 -3.32 -3.79
CA VAL A 225 -22.28 -2.22 -2.86
C VAL A 225 -22.85 -1.00 -3.57
N ASN A 226 -22.24 -0.59 -4.69
CA ASN A 226 -22.67 0.58 -5.44
C ASN A 226 -24.12 0.44 -5.90
N LYS A 227 -24.44 -0.70 -6.51
CA LYS A 227 -25.78 -0.97 -7.07
C LYS A 227 -26.84 -1.15 -5.98
N LYS A 228 -26.52 -1.84 -4.89
CA LYS A 228 -27.53 -2.26 -3.89
C LYS A 228 -27.70 -1.28 -2.74
N PHE A 229 -26.67 -0.52 -2.39
CA PHE A 229 -26.70 0.38 -1.22
C PHE A 229 -26.52 1.85 -1.58
N ILE A 230 -25.63 2.17 -2.51
CA ILE A 230 -25.28 3.57 -2.81
C ILE A 230 -26.30 4.22 -3.74
N VAL A 231 -26.52 3.63 -4.93
CA VAL A 231 -27.46 4.15 -5.92
C VAL A 231 -28.88 4.32 -5.35
N PRO A 232 -29.47 3.33 -4.64
CA PRO A 232 -30.82 3.50 -4.07
C PRO A 232 -30.91 4.62 -3.03
N ARG A 233 -29.82 4.90 -2.31
CA ARG A 233 -29.78 5.94 -1.28
C ARG A 233 -29.61 7.35 -1.86
N LEU A 234 -28.99 7.46 -3.03
CA LEU A 234 -28.87 8.72 -3.78
C LEU A 234 -30.16 9.08 -4.53
N GLY A 235 -30.99 8.09 -4.88
CA GLY A 235 -32.25 8.29 -5.59
C GLY A 235 -32.05 8.54 -7.10
N THR A 236 -33.11 9.00 -7.77
CA THR A 236 -33.10 9.28 -9.21
C THR A 236 -32.37 10.58 -9.51
N TYR A 237 -31.33 10.50 -10.33
CA TYR A 237 -30.61 11.67 -10.82
C TYR A 237 -31.44 12.40 -11.89
N GLN A 238 -31.70 13.68 -11.68
CA GLN A 238 -32.22 14.55 -12.74
C GLN A 238 -31.04 15.17 -13.47
N VAL A 239 -30.95 14.93 -14.78
CA VAL A 239 -29.90 15.48 -15.63
C VAL A 239 -30.03 17.01 -15.60
N GLN A 240 -29.17 17.67 -14.84
CA GLN A 240 -28.97 19.11 -14.96
C GLN A 240 -28.07 19.30 -16.17
N GLY A 241 -28.53 20.07 -17.17
CA GLY A 241 -27.81 20.33 -18.41
C GLY A 241 -26.55 21.17 -18.20
N ASN A 242 -25.61 20.65 -17.43
CA ASN A 242 -24.26 21.18 -17.37
C ASN A 242 -23.53 20.77 -18.64
N GLU A 243 -22.79 21.71 -19.21
CA GLU A 243 -21.85 21.44 -20.28
C GLU A 243 -20.94 20.29 -19.87
N ALA A 244 -20.96 19.21 -20.63
CA ALA A 244 -20.03 18.11 -20.48
C ALA A 244 -18.62 18.71 -20.63
N GLY A 245 -17.93 18.91 -19.50
CA GLY A 245 -16.54 19.36 -19.53
C GLY A 245 -15.74 18.43 -20.44
N GLU A 246 -14.79 18.97 -21.20
CA GLU A 246 -13.95 18.25 -22.16
C GLU A 246 -13.21 17.07 -21.50
N ALA A 247 -13.91 15.96 -21.30
CA ALA A 247 -13.38 14.73 -20.75
C ALA A 247 -12.74 13.86 -21.84
N GLY A 248 -12.90 14.26 -23.11
CA GLY A 248 -12.32 13.57 -24.25
C GLY A 248 -10.80 13.51 -24.21
N LEU A 249 -10.25 12.51 -24.91
CA LEU A 249 -8.83 12.44 -25.18
C LEU A 249 -8.52 13.18 -26.48
N THR A 250 -7.44 13.95 -26.49
CA THR A 250 -6.92 14.50 -27.74
C THR A 250 -6.48 13.36 -28.66
N GLU A 251 -6.54 13.57 -29.98
CA GLU A 251 -6.09 12.57 -30.96
C GLU A 251 -4.61 12.19 -30.72
N ARG A 252 -3.80 13.17 -30.32
CA ARG A 252 -2.38 12.98 -29.99
C ARG A 252 -2.18 12.07 -28.78
N GLN A 253 -2.93 12.27 -27.70
CA GLN A 253 -2.93 11.38 -26.53
C GLN A 253 -3.37 9.95 -26.90
N GLY A 254 -4.36 9.82 -27.79
CA GLY A 254 -4.79 8.51 -28.30
C GLY A 254 -3.69 7.77 -29.07
N LYS A 255 -2.97 8.49 -29.96
CA LYS A 255 -1.80 7.93 -30.69
C LYS A 255 -0.66 7.57 -29.74
N ALA A 256 -0.37 8.43 -28.76
CA ALA A 256 0.66 8.18 -27.75
C ALA A 256 0.35 6.96 -26.89
N LEU A 257 -0.90 6.80 -26.46
CA LEU A 257 -1.33 5.63 -25.69
C LEU A 257 -1.23 4.33 -26.51
N ARG A 258 -1.54 4.39 -27.82
CA ARG A 258 -1.34 3.24 -28.71
C ARG A 258 0.13 2.87 -28.87
N ALA A 259 1.01 3.87 -29.05
CA ALA A 259 2.46 3.65 -29.14
C ALA A 259 3.01 3.03 -27.84
N ALA A 260 2.61 3.58 -26.69
CA ALA A 260 2.95 3.03 -25.38
C ALA A 260 2.47 1.57 -25.23
N GLY A 261 1.22 1.27 -25.62
CA GLY A 261 0.69 -0.10 -25.58
C GLY A 261 1.45 -1.09 -26.48
N ILE A 262 1.81 -0.67 -27.70
CA ILE A 262 2.66 -1.49 -28.60
C ILE A 262 4.03 -1.74 -27.95
N PHE A 263 4.66 -0.71 -27.40
CA PHE A 263 5.93 -0.86 -26.68
C PHE A 263 5.79 -1.84 -25.50
N SER A 264 4.74 -1.73 -24.69
CA SER A 264 4.50 -2.65 -23.58
C SER A 264 4.39 -4.10 -24.02
N VAL A 265 3.69 -4.37 -25.13
CA VAL A 265 3.58 -5.73 -25.68
C VAL A 265 4.95 -6.25 -26.12
N LEU A 266 5.74 -5.44 -26.82
CA LEU A 266 7.09 -5.83 -27.25
C LEU A 266 8.04 -6.04 -26.08
N PHE A 267 7.97 -5.20 -25.04
CA PHE A 267 8.75 -5.32 -23.82
C PHE A 267 8.42 -6.63 -23.09
N ILE A 268 7.13 -6.93 -22.90
CA ILE A 268 6.68 -8.18 -22.29
C ILE A 268 7.14 -9.38 -23.12
N LEU A 269 7.03 -9.31 -24.44
CA LEU A 269 7.47 -10.39 -25.34
C LEU A 269 8.99 -10.63 -25.22
N ALA A 270 9.79 -9.57 -25.16
CA ALA A 270 11.24 -9.67 -24.99
C ALA A 270 11.61 -10.40 -23.69
N PHE A 271 11.00 -10.02 -22.56
CA PHE A 271 11.22 -10.71 -21.28
C PHE A 271 10.66 -12.13 -21.27
N ALA A 272 9.52 -12.36 -21.92
CA ALA A 272 8.96 -13.70 -22.09
C ALA A 272 9.94 -14.63 -22.85
N LEU A 273 10.59 -14.14 -23.91
CA LEU A 273 11.63 -14.88 -24.64
C LEU A 273 12.88 -15.14 -23.80
N MET A 274 13.19 -14.29 -22.82
CA MET A 274 14.32 -14.47 -21.90
C MET A 274 14.01 -15.41 -20.71
N VAL A 275 12.73 -15.70 -20.43
CA VAL A 275 12.28 -16.45 -19.24
C VAL A 275 11.63 -17.80 -19.59
N ILE A 276 10.78 -17.85 -20.63
CA ILE A 276 9.97 -19.03 -20.95
C ILE A 276 10.79 -20.17 -21.55
N PRO A 277 11.72 -19.95 -22.51
CA PRO A 277 12.53 -21.03 -23.06
C PRO A 277 13.38 -21.71 -21.98
N ARG A 278 13.64 -23.01 -22.13
CA ARG A 278 14.40 -23.78 -21.12
C ARG A 278 15.77 -23.20 -20.80
N GLY A 279 16.47 -22.68 -21.82
CA GLY A 279 17.75 -21.97 -21.71
C GLY A 279 17.63 -20.44 -21.61
N GLY A 280 16.51 -19.92 -21.13
CA GLY A 280 16.30 -18.49 -20.94
C GLY A 280 17.29 -17.91 -19.94
N ILE A 281 17.93 -16.79 -20.29
CA ILE A 281 19.00 -16.14 -19.51
C ILE A 281 18.55 -15.61 -18.15
N LEU A 282 17.23 -15.45 -17.94
CA LEU A 282 16.66 -14.92 -16.68
C LEU A 282 16.09 -16.03 -15.78
N ARG A 283 16.36 -17.30 -16.09
CA ARG A 283 16.07 -18.44 -15.20
C ARG A 283 17.25 -18.68 -14.26
N GLY A 284 16.98 -19.32 -13.13
CA GLY A 284 18.02 -19.77 -12.20
C GLY A 284 18.91 -20.84 -12.82
N GLU A 285 20.05 -21.12 -12.18
CA GLU A 285 20.99 -22.15 -12.62
C GLU A 285 20.35 -23.55 -12.67
N ASP A 286 19.37 -23.79 -11.80
CA ASP A 286 18.53 -24.99 -11.77
C ASP A 286 17.42 -24.99 -12.84
N GLY A 287 17.34 -23.93 -13.66
CA GLY A 287 16.28 -23.70 -14.63
C GLY A 287 14.97 -23.22 -14.01
N SER A 288 14.93 -22.89 -12.71
CA SER A 288 13.74 -22.36 -12.04
C SER A 288 13.46 -20.92 -12.44
N ILE A 289 12.18 -20.57 -12.62
CA ILE A 289 11.78 -19.17 -12.78
C ILE A 289 11.64 -18.51 -11.41
N LEU A 290 11.12 -19.25 -10.43
CA LEU A 290 10.80 -18.73 -9.09
C LEU A 290 12.05 -18.31 -8.31
N ASN A 291 13.12 -19.08 -8.46
CA ASN A 291 14.41 -18.83 -7.81
C ASN A 291 15.42 -18.15 -8.76
N GLY A 292 14.94 -17.66 -9.91
CA GLY A 292 15.78 -17.13 -10.97
C GLY A 292 15.97 -15.61 -10.92
N PRO A 293 16.92 -15.08 -11.72
CA PRO A 293 17.16 -13.65 -11.87
C PRO A 293 15.92 -12.83 -12.24
N PHE A 294 14.92 -13.43 -12.89
CA PHE A 294 13.66 -12.73 -13.22
C PHE A 294 12.90 -12.24 -11.99
N ILE A 295 12.69 -13.10 -10.99
CA ILE A 295 11.92 -12.74 -9.78
C ILE A 295 12.74 -11.84 -8.88
N ALA A 296 14.03 -12.13 -8.71
CA ALA A 296 14.95 -11.28 -7.95
C ALA A 296 15.10 -9.88 -8.58
N GLY A 297 15.15 -9.81 -9.91
CA GLY A 297 15.31 -8.58 -10.69
C GLY A 297 14.02 -7.87 -11.07
N LEU A 298 12.85 -8.29 -10.56
CA LEU A 298 11.57 -7.76 -11.03
C LEU A 298 11.42 -6.25 -10.80
N VAL A 299 11.88 -5.73 -9.65
CA VAL A 299 11.81 -4.30 -9.35
C VAL A 299 12.63 -3.48 -10.36
N PRO A 300 13.92 -3.78 -10.64
CA PRO A 300 14.65 -3.18 -11.75
C PRO A 300 13.96 -3.29 -13.12
N ILE A 301 13.38 -4.45 -13.44
CA ILE A 301 12.67 -4.66 -14.72
C ILE A 301 11.48 -3.70 -14.83
N LEU A 302 10.70 -3.55 -13.76
CA LEU A 302 9.57 -2.61 -13.72
C LEU A 302 10.02 -1.15 -13.81
N ILE A 303 11.13 -0.80 -13.16
CA ILE A 303 11.75 0.54 -13.27
C ILE A 303 12.06 0.85 -14.73
N PHE A 304 12.76 -0.05 -15.43
CA PHE A 304 13.06 0.14 -16.86
C PHE A 304 11.79 0.19 -17.70
N TYR A 305 10.82 -0.67 -17.42
CA TYR A 305 9.53 -0.64 -18.11
C TYR A 305 8.86 0.73 -18.01
N PHE A 306 8.64 1.25 -16.79
CA PHE A 306 7.93 2.51 -16.56
C PHE A 306 8.67 3.72 -17.14
N ILE A 307 10.01 3.73 -17.06
CA ILE A 307 10.82 4.78 -17.69
C ILE A 307 10.66 4.73 -19.21
N LEU A 308 10.87 3.57 -19.83
CA LEU A 308 10.88 3.47 -21.29
C LEU A 308 9.48 3.70 -21.89
N VAL A 309 8.43 3.13 -21.28
CA VAL A 309 7.05 3.36 -21.73
C VAL A 309 6.64 4.82 -21.53
N GLY A 310 7.10 5.46 -20.44
CA GLY A 310 6.92 6.89 -20.21
C GLY A 310 7.61 7.75 -21.26
N VAL A 311 8.83 7.38 -21.69
CA VAL A 311 9.54 8.07 -22.78
C VAL A 311 8.78 7.93 -24.10
N VAL A 312 8.39 6.69 -24.47
CA VAL A 312 7.62 6.43 -25.69
C VAL A 312 6.33 7.25 -25.71
N TYR A 313 5.57 7.21 -24.61
CA TYR A 313 4.36 8.00 -24.48
C TYR A 313 4.65 9.50 -24.58
N GLY A 314 5.61 10.00 -23.80
CA GLY A 314 5.88 11.43 -23.68
C GLY A 314 6.38 12.07 -24.98
N VAL A 315 7.18 11.36 -25.76
CA VAL A 315 7.63 11.81 -27.09
C VAL A 315 6.45 11.93 -28.06
N VAL A 316 5.60 10.89 -28.15
CA VAL A 316 4.45 10.90 -29.08
C VAL A 316 3.39 11.91 -28.62
N ALA A 317 3.14 11.99 -27.31
CA ALA A 317 2.22 12.96 -26.70
C ALA A 317 2.75 14.41 -26.80
N GLY A 318 4.05 14.60 -27.00
CA GLY A 318 4.71 15.90 -27.04
C GLY A 318 4.90 16.56 -25.68
N THR A 319 4.77 15.79 -24.61
CA THR A 319 5.08 16.26 -23.24
C THR A 319 6.59 16.26 -22.99
N LEU A 320 7.34 15.43 -23.71
CA LEU A 320 8.81 15.49 -23.79
C LEU A 320 9.21 16.22 -25.08
N LYS A 321 9.93 17.34 -24.92
CA LYS A 321 10.44 18.16 -26.01
C LYS A 321 11.93 17.92 -26.24
N ASN A 322 12.68 17.72 -25.16
CA ASN A 322 14.13 17.51 -25.17
C ASN A 322 14.52 16.27 -24.33
N SER A 323 15.70 15.71 -24.59
CA SER A 323 16.24 14.60 -23.79
C SER A 323 16.45 14.97 -22.31
N SER A 324 16.71 16.25 -22.01
CA SER A 324 16.85 16.79 -20.66
C SER A 324 15.55 16.78 -19.85
N ASP A 325 14.38 16.66 -20.51
CA ASP A 325 13.09 16.63 -19.83
C ASP A 325 12.91 15.33 -19.03
N VAL A 326 13.58 14.24 -19.45
CA VAL A 326 13.53 12.95 -18.76
C VAL A 326 14.10 13.04 -17.33
N PRO A 327 15.37 13.42 -17.12
CA PRO A 327 15.92 13.56 -15.77
C PRO A 327 15.23 14.69 -14.98
N LEU A 328 14.73 15.74 -15.63
CA LEU A 328 13.97 16.80 -14.97
C LEU A 328 12.68 16.26 -14.33
N PHE A 329 11.86 15.52 -15.09
CA PHE A 329 10.62 14.94 -14.57
C PHE A 329 10.87 13.82 -13.55
N MET A 330 11.98 13.09 -13.68
CA MET A 330 12.45 12.16 -12.64
C MET A 330 12.79 12.88 -11.32
N ALA A 331 13.50 14.00 -11.39
CA ALA A 331 13.83 14.80 -10.21
C ALA A 331 12.56 15.38 -9.55
N GLN A 332 11.64 15.92 -10.36
CA GLN A 332 10.35 16.42 -9.86
C GLN A 332 9.49 15.33 -9.21
N ALA A 333 9.63 14.07 -9.64
CA ALA A 333 8.95 12.95 -8.99
C ALA A 333 9.49 12.67 -7.58
N LEU A 334 10.77 12.98 -7.32
CA LEU A 334 11.41 12.81 -6.01
C LEU A 334 11.14 13.95 -5.03
N GLU A 335 10.78 15.15 -5.49
CA GLU A 335 10.46 16.28 -4.61
C GLU A 335 9.37 15.92 -3.58
N GLY A 336 8.36 15.18 -4.02
CA GLY A 336 7.28 14.66 -3.16
C GLY A 336 7.73 13.60 -2.14
N MET A 337 8.94 13.04 -2.28
CA MET A 337 9.49 12.00 -1.41
C MET A 337 10.47 12.52 -0.36
N THR A 338 10.75 13.82 -0.33
CA THR A 338 11.68 14.42 0.63
C THR A 338 11.30 14.14 2.08
N GLY A 339 10.00 14.25 2.41
CA GLY A 339 9.48 13.88 3.73
C GLY A 339 9.63 12.39 4.08
N TYR A 340 9.50 11.50 3.08
CA TYR A 340 9.73 10.06 3.25
C TYR A 340 11.18 9.77 3.62
N ILE A 341 12.15 10.42 2.95
CA ILE A 341 13.59 10.24 3.23
C ILE A 341 13.91 10.60 4.70
N VAL A 342 13.39 11.74 5.16
CA VAL A 342 13.59 12.21 6.55
C VAL A 342 12.94 11.26 7.56
N LEU A 343 11.76 10.74 7.26
CA LEU A 343 11.07 9.78 8.12
C LEU A 343 11.81 8.44 8.21
N VAL A 344 12.25 7.91 7.06
CA VAL A 344 13.02 6.67 6.95
C VAL A 344 14.32 6.74 7.73
N PHE A 345 14.99 7.90 7.76
CA PHE A 345 16.20 8.09 8.55
C PHE A 345 16.02 7.69 10.01
N VAL A 346 14.96 8.17 10.68
CA VAL A 346 14.72 7.87 12.11
C VAL A 346 14.21 6.45 12.30
N ILE A 347 13.38 5.95 11.38
CA ILE A 347 12.88 4.57 11.44
C ILE A 347 14.02 3.57 11.34
N ALA A 348 14.96 3.80 10.42
CA ALA A 348 16.13 2.97 10.28
C ALA A 348 16.91 2.90 11.60
N GLN A 349 17.04 4.01 12.32
CA GLN A 349 17.64 4.00 13.65
C GLN A 349 16.81 3.20 14.64
N PHE A 350 15.49 3.42 14.71
CA PHE A 350 14.62 2.69 15.62
C PHE A 350 14.72 1.18 15.44
N ILE A 351 14.61 0.67 14.21
CA ILE A 351 14.65 -0.76 13.91
C ILE A 351 16.01 -1.36 14.27
N ASN A 352 17.11 -0.70 13.89
CA ASN A 352 18.44 -1.20 14.21
C ASN A 352 18.73 -1.13 15.72
N MET A 353 18.28 -0.07 16.42
CA MET A 353 18.33 0.02 17.88
C MET A 353 17.52 -1.11 18.53
N PHE A 354 16.35 -1.44 17.98
CA PHE A 354 15.48 -2.50 18.47
C PHE A 354 16.11 -3.89 18.28
N SER A 355 16.81 -4.07 17.16
CA SER A 355 17.64 -5.25 16.89
C SER A 355 18.82 -5.35 17.87
N TYR A 356 19.64 -4.29 17.98
CA TYR A 356 20.81 -4.23 18.87
C TYR A 356 20.46 -4.56 20.33
N THR A 357 19.34 -4.05 20.82
CA THR A 357 18.88 -4.28 22.20
C THR A 357 18.34 -5.68 22.44
N ASN A 358 18.18 -6.50 21.39
CA ASN A 358 17.50 -7.80 21.38
C ASN A 358 16.03 -7.76 21.86
N LEU A 359 15.46 -6.58 22.10
CA LEU A 359 14.10 -6.45 22.64
C LEU A 359 13.04 -6.94 21.63
N GLY A 360 13.30 -6.81 20.33
CA GLY A 360 12.41 -7.38 19.30
C GLY A 360 12.23 -8.89 19.45
N MET A 361 13.32 -9.63 19.56
CA MET A 361 13.29 -11.08 19.78
C MET A 361 12.66 -11.44 21.12
N ILE A 362 13.05 -10.76 22.22
CA ILE A 362 12.49 -11.02 23.56
C ILE A 362 10.97 -10.84 23.58
N ILE A 363 10.48 -9.73 23.01
CA ILE A 363 9.04 -9.45 22.94
C ILE A 363 8.35 -10.49 22.06
N ALA A 364 8.92 -10.86 20.92
CA ALA A 364 8.33 -11.82 19.99
C ALA A 364 8.13 -13.19 20.65
N VAL A 365 9.17 -13.74 21.29
CA VAL A 365 9.07 -15.05 21.95
C VAL A 365 8.05 -15.00 23.09
N LYS A 366 8.18 -14.03 24.01
CA LYS A 366 7.26 -13.93 25.16
C LYS A 366 5.80 -13.71 24.75
N SER A 367 5.56 -12.91 23.70
CA SER A 367 4.22 -12.67 23.19
C SER A 367 3.64 -13.91 22.52
N ALA A 368 4.45 -14.61 21.71
CA ALA A 368 4.03 -15.85 21.09
C ALA A 368 3.69 -16.92 22.14
N ASP A 369 4.51 -17.09 23.17
CA ASP A 369 4.25 -18.02 24.28
C ASP A 369 2.95 -17.68 25.01
N ALA A 370 2.73 -16.39 25.33
CA ALA A 370 1.52 -15.93 26.01
C ALA A 370 0.26 -16.18 25.16
N LEU A 371 0.35 -15.94 23.85
CA LEU A 371 -0.74 -16.17 22.90
C LEU A 371 -1.05 -17.66 22.74
N GLN A 372 -0.01 -18.49 22.61
CA GLN A 372 -0.15 -19.95 22.54
C GLN A 372 -0.78 -20.51 23.83
N ALA A 373 -0.31 -20.07 25.00
CA ALA A 373 -0.84 -20.48 26.29
C ALA A 373 -2.32 -20.07 26.47
N ALA A 374 -2.72 -18.92 25.93
CA ALA A 374 -4.11 -18.46 25.93
C ALA A 374 -5.00 -19.15 24.88
N GLY A 375 -4.42 -19.98 23.99
CA GLY A 375 -5.12 -20.52 22.83
C GLY A 375 -5.53 -19.46 21.80
N PHE A 376 -4.98 -18.24 21.90
CA PHE A 376 -5.31 -17.12 21.02
C PHE A 376 -4.36 -17.08 19.82
N THR A 377 -4.46 -18.11 18.97
CA THR A 377 -3.67 -18.29 17.76
C THR A 377 -4.58 -18.45 16.54
N GLY A 378 -4.01 -18.58 15.33
CA GLY A 378 -4.79 -18.86 14.12
C GLY A 378 -5.70 -17.70 13.70
N ILE A 379 -6.86 -18.05 13.11
CA ILE A 379 -7.81 -17.07 12.55
C ILE A 379 -8.25 -16.00 13.57
N PRO A 380 -8.60 -16.32 14.83
CA PRO A 380 -8.94 -15.30 15.83
C PRO A 380 -7.87 -14.21 16.01
N LEU A 381 -6.59 -14.60 16.03
CA LEU A 381 -5.47 -13.68 16.14
C LEU A 381 -5.36 -12.78 14.90
N MET A 382 -5.52 -13.37 13.71
CA MET A 382 -5.48 -12.63 12.43
C MET A 382 -6.60 -11.59 12.37
N LEU A 383 -7.83 -11.96 12.77
CA LEU A 383 -8.97 -11.05 12.83
C LEU A 383 -8.73 -9.90 13.81
N PHE A 384 -8.16 -10.20 14.98
CA PHE A 384 -7.80 -9.17 15.95
C PHE A 384 -6.81 -8.17 15.36
N PHE A 385 -5.75 -8.61 14.69
CA PHE A 385 -4.79 -7.70 14.08
C PHE A 385 -5.36 -6.90 12.91
N ILE A 386 -6.21 -7.52 12.08
CA ILE A 386 -6.93 -6.79 11.02
C ILE A 386 -7.77 -5.67 11.64
N LEU A 387 -8.57 -5.98 12.66
CA LEU A 387 -9.44 -5.00 13.33
C LEU A 387 -8.65 -3.93 14.09
N LEU A 388 -7.55 -4.30 14.75
CA LEU A 388 -6.63 -3.37 15.38
C LEU A 388 -6.05 -2.39 14.36
N CYS A 389 -5.59 -2.92 13.21
CA CYS A 389 -5.07 -2.10 12.13
C CYS A 389 -6.15 -1.17 11.56
N CYS A 390 -7.37 -1.68 11.33
CA CYS A 390 -8.52 -0.88 10.91
C CYS A 390 -8.82 0.27 11.89
N ALA A 391 -8.74 0.01 13.20
CA ALA A 391 -8.98 1.00 14.24
C ALA A 391 -7.89 2.06 14.26
N VAL A 392 -6.61 1.67 14.23
CA VAL A 392 -5.48 2.61 14.19
C VAL A 392 -5.51 3.46 12.92
N ASN A 393 -5.96 2.89 11.80
CA ASN A 393 -6.07 3.59 10.53
C ASN A 393 -7.05 4.78 10.54
N LEU A 394 -8.02 4.80 11.47
CA LEU A 394 -8.90 5.96 11.67
C LEU A 394 -8.16 7.17 12.27
N PHE A 395 -7.03 6.95 12.94
CA PHE A 395 -6.22 7.98 13.59
C PHE A 395 -4.90 8.25 12.88
N MET A 396 -4.43 7.32 12.04
CA MET A 396 -3.17 7.45 11.29
C MET A 396 -3.35 7.03 9.84
N THR A 397 -3.30 8.02 8.95
CA THR A 397 -3.59 7.87 7.52
C THR A 397 -2.44 7.25 6.73
N SER A 398 -1.20 7.39 7.20
CA SER A 398 -0.02 6.85 6.53
C SER A 398 0.03 5.32 6.66
N GLY A 399 -0.08 4.59 5.54
CA GLY A 399 0.08 3.14 5.50
C GLY A 399 1.54 2.70 5.69
N SER A 400 2.51 3.46 5.20
CA SER A 400 3.92 3.16 5.49
C SER A 400 4.25 3.40 6.96
N GLY A 401 3.85 4.55 7.52
CA GLY A 401 4.06 4.91 8.93
C GLY A 401 3.49 3.87 9.90
N LYS A 402 2.27 3.39 9.66
CA LYS A 402 1.67 2.28 10.43
C LYS A 402 2.47 0.99 10.33
N TRP A 403 2.92 0.61 9.13
CA TRP A 403 3.67 -0.63 8.98
C TRP A 403 5.03 -0.58 9.66
N PHE A 404 5.72 0.57 9.64
CA PHE A 404 6.97 0.75 10.38
C PHE A 404 6.81 0.58 11.89
N ILE A 405 5.62 0.85 12.44
CA ILE A 405 5.32 0.64 13.86
C ILE A 405 4.94 -0.82 14.14
N PHE A 406 4.09 -1.40 13.30
CA PHE A 406 3.57 -2.75 13.54
C PHE A 406 4.53 -3.86 13.15
N ALA A 407 5.25 -3.74 12.03
CA ALA A 407 6.06 -4.82 11.49
C ALA A 407 7.11 -5.35 12.48
N PRO A 408 7.89 -4.52 13.20
CA PRO A 408 8.90 -5.01 14.14
C PRO A 408 8.35 -5.84 15.31
N ILE A 409 7.03 -5.80 15.54
CA ILE A 409 6.36 -6.57 16.60
C ILE A 409 5.57 -7.72 15.98
N LEU A 410 4.73 -7.43 14.99
CA LEU A 410 3.81 -8.39 14.38
C LEU A 410 4.56 -9.45 13.57
N VAL A 411 5.55 -9.06 12.75
CA VAL A 411 6.25 -10.00 11.86
C VAL A 411 7.03 -11.04 12.68
N PRO A 412 7.90 -10.65 13.63
CA PRO A 412 8.56 -11.62 14.52
C PRO A 412 7.60 -12.54 15.26
N MET A 413 6.54 -12.01 15.85
CA MET A 413 5.55 -12.80 16.59
C MET A 413 4.81 -13.79 15.68
N MET A 414 4.46 -13.40 14.45
CA MET A 414 3.82 -14.31 13.49
C MET A 414 4.78 -15.42 13.04
N MET A 415 6.07 -15.10 12.84
CA MET A 415 7.10 -16.10 12.53
C MET A 415 7.26 -17.11 13.67
N MET A 416 7.26 -16.65 14.92
CA MET A 416 7.28 -17.50 16.11
C MET A 416 6.06 -18.43 16.22
N LEU A 417 4.95 -18.06 15.60
CA LEU A 417 3.72 -18.86 15.54
C LEU A 417 3.66 -19.76 14.27
N GLY A 418 4.73 -19.81 13.48
CA GLY A 418 4.84 -20.64 12.27
C GLY A 418 4.24 -20.01 11.01
N TYR A 419 3.96 -18.70 11.00
CA TYR A 419 3.45 -17.99 9.83
C TYR A 419 4.56 -17.25 9.09
N SER A 420 4.46 -17.18 7.76
CA SER A 420 5.44 -16.46 6.97
C SER A 420 5.36 -14.94 7.23
N PRO A 421 6.48 -14.21 7.10
CA PRO A 421 6.49 -12.76 7.23
C PRO A 421 5.60 -12.10 6.16
N ALA A 422 5.52 -12.71 4.97
CA ALA A 422 4.62 -12.28 3.91
C ALA A 422 3.14 -12.41 4.29
N PHE A 423 2.77 -13.40 5.10
CA PHE A 423 1.40 -13.53 5.59
C PHE A 423 1.04 -12.46 6.62
N ALA A 424 1.96 -12.13 7.53
CA ALA A 424 1.80 -11.00 8.45
C ALA A 424 1.56 -9.68 7.69
N GLN A 425 2.26 -9.50 6.55
CA GLN A 425 2.04 -8.37 5.66
C GLN A 425 0.63 -8.37 5.03
N VAL A 426 0.06 -9.52 4.67
CA VAL A 426 -1.33 -9.60 4.15
C VAL A 426 -2.34 -9.15 5.21
N ILE A 427 -2.21 -9.64 6.45
CA ILE A 427 -3.07 -9.24 7.58
C ILE A 427 -3.07 -7.72 7.73
N TYR A 428 -1.88 -7.12 7.67
CA TYR A 428 -1.72 -5.67 7.73
C TYR A 428 -2.38 -4.95 6.55
N ARG A 429 -2.13 -5.41 5.31
CA ARG A 429 -2.64 -4.78 4.08
C ARG A 429 -4.16 -4.71 4.05
N ILE A 430 -4.83 -5.78 4.51
CA ILE A 430 -6.29 -5.82 4.64
C ILE A 430 -6.75 -4.71 5.60
N GLY A 431 -6.16 -4.66 6.79
CA GLY A 431 -6.54 -3.69 7.83
C GLY A 431 -6.29 -2.23 7.45
N ASP A 432 -5.13 -1.96 6.84
CA ASP A 432 -4.70 -0.63 6.39
C ASP A 432 -5.60 -0.09 5.26
N SER A 433 -6.06 -0.95 4.36
CA SER A 433 -6.86 -0.50 3.23
C SER A 433 -8.31 -0.24 3.61
N CYS A 434 -8.98 -1.19 4.27
CA CYS A 434 -10.45 -1.20 4.38
C CYS A 434 -11.07 0.08 4.94
N THR A 435 -10.41 0.74 5.89
CA THR A 435 -10.97 1.89 6.61
C THR A 435 -10.49 3.24 6.08
N ASN A 436 -9.60 3.30 5.09
CA ASN A 436 -9.10 4.56 4.51
C ASN A 436 -10.23 5.48 4.04
N ALA A 437 -11.24 4.91 3.38
CA ALA A 437 -12.36 5.67 2.83
C ALA A 437 -13.25 6.33 3.90
N ILE A 438 -13.19 5.86 5.16
CA ILE A 438 -13.99 6.39 6.29
C ILE A 438 -13.16 7.17 7.30
N THR A 439 -11.84 7.28 7.12
CA THR A 439 -10.94 7.98 8.03
C THR A 439 -11.19 9.49 7.99
N PRO A 440 -11.69 10.14 9.06
CA PRO A 440 -12.13 11.55 9.02
C PRO A 440 -11.01 12.56 8.77
N ILE A 441 -9.78 12.20 9.16
CA ILE A 441 -8.57 13.01 9.01
C ILE A 441 -7.85 12.75 7.68
N TYR A 442 -8.46 11.97 6.77
CA TYR A 442 -7.85 11.63 5.50
C TYR A 442 -7.74 12.88 4.60
N PRO A 443 -6.56 13.21 4.06
CA PRO A 443 -6.31 14.51 3.42
C PRO A 443 -7.12 14.75 2.15
N TYR A 444 -7.63 13.69 1.52
CA TYR A 444 -8.41 13.77 0.27
C TYR A 444 -9.91 13.95 0.49
N ILE A 445 -10.42 13.87 1.73
CA ILE A 445 -11.85 14.06 2.03
C ILE A 445 -12.38 15.41 1.54
N PRO A 446 -11.73 16.56 1.82
CA PRO A 446 -12.22 17.86 1.36
C PRO A 446 -12.35 17.94 -0.17
N ILE A 447 -11.42 17.31 -0.90
CA ILE A 447 -11.43 17.26 -2.36
C ILE A 447 -12.63 16.44 -2.85
N ALA A 448 -12.85 15.25 -2.29
CA ALA A 448 -13.99 14.40 -2.63
C ALA A 448 -15.35 15.08 -2.34
N ILE A 449 -15.46 15.78 -1.20
CA ILE A 449 -16.65 16.58 -0.87
C ILE A 449 -16.85 17.72 -1.87
N GLY A 450 -15.78 18.44 -2.22
CA GLY A 450 -15.82 19.52 -3.20
C GLY A 450 -16.34 19.06 -4.56
N MET A 451 -15.87 17.90 -5.03
CA MET A 451 -16.34 17.26 -6.26
C MET A 451 -17.81 16.83 -6.15
N ALA A 452 -18.24 16.24 -5.02
CA ALA A 452 -19.63 15.84 -4.82
C ALA A 452 -20.59 17.04 -4.75
N LYS A 453 -20.14 18.17 -4.18
CA LYS A 453 -20.89 19.43 -4.11
C LYS A 453 -21.21 20.08 -5.45
N LYS A 454 -20.55 19.64 -6.53
CA LYS A 454 -20.96 20.01 -7.90
C LYS A 454 -22.36 19.48 -8.23
N TYR A 455 -22.72 18.31 -7.70
CA TYR A 455 -23.95 17.58 -8.02
C TYR A 455 -24.98 17.59 -6.87
N ASP A 456 -24.53 17.67 -5.62
CA ASP A 456 -25.38 17.74 -4.43
C ASP A 456 -24.84 18.81 -3.46
N LYS A 457 -25.50 19.97 -3.38
CA LYS A 457 -25.05 21.12 -2.57
C LYS A 457 -25.02 20.83 -1.07
N GLU A 458 -25.86 19.91 -0.59
CA GLU A 458 -25.95 19.53 0.82
C GLU A 458 -24.93 18.44 1.20
N PHE A 459 -24.18 17.92 0.22
CA PHE A 459 -23.19 16.87 0.45
C PHE A 459 -22.06 17.38 1.36
N GLY A 460 -21.85 16.69 2.47
CA GLY A 460 -20.84 17.01 3.46
C GLY A 460 -20.11 15.79 3.97
N MET A 461 -19.24 15.99 4.97
CA MET A 461 -18.43 14.93 5.57
C MET A 461 -19.28 13.77 6.10
N GLY A 462 -20.38 14.05 6.79
CA GLY A 462 -21.29 13.01 7.27
C GLY A 462 -21.93 12.19 6.14
N SER A 463 -22.26 12.83 5.01
CA SER A 463 -22.78 12.15 3.82
C SER A 463 -21.70 11.24 3.21
N LEU A 464 -20.47 11.73 3.06
CA LEU A 464 -19.35 10.95 2.54
C LEU A 464 -19.09 9.71 3.39
N ILE A 465 -18.85 9.89 4.69
CA ILE A 465 -18.53 8.78 5.60
C ILE A 465 -19.67 7.77 5.64
N SER A 466 -20.92 8.24 5.72
CA SER A 466 -22.08 7.34 5.72
C SER A 466 -22.24 6.55 4.43
N MET A 467 -21.84 7.11 3.28
CA MET A 467 -21.86 6.42 1.99
C MET A 467 -20.65 5.50 1.80
N MET A 468 -19.54 5.78 2.47
CA MET A 468 -18.32 4.94 2.43
C MET A 468 -18.37 3.74 3.38
N LEU A 469 -19.15 3.82 4.45
CA LEU A 469 -19.26 2.74 5.43
C LEU A 469 -19.70 1.39 4.80
N PRO A 470 -20.70 1.33 3.90
CA PRO A 470 -21.05 0.07 3.21
C PRO A 470 -19.89 -0.52 2.40
N TYR A 471 -19.09 0.31 1.73
CA TYR A 471 -17.91 -0.16 0.99
C TYR A 471 -16.85 -0.73 1.94
N SER A 472 -16.52 0.02 2.99
CA SER A 472 -15.51 -0.37 3.99
C SER A 472 -15.85 -1.71 4.64
N ILE A 473 -17.10 -1.89 5.07
CA ILE A 473 -17.58 -3.14 5.68
C ILE A 473 -17.54 -4.28 4.66
N ALA A 474 -18.07 -4.07 3.44
CA ALA A 474 -18.10 -5.12 2.44
C ALA A 474 -16.69 -5.57 2.04
N PHE A 475 -15.76 -4.64 1.83
CA PHE A 475 -14.37 -4.93 1.47
C PHE A 475 -13.67 -5.69 2.59
N LEU A 476 -13.84 -5.26 3.84
CA LEU A 476 -13.31 -5.97 5.00
C LEU A 476 -13.82 -7.40 5.09
N LEU A 477 -15.13 -7.61 4.94
CA LEU A 477 -15.73 -8.94 5.02
C LEU A 477 -15.23 -9.87 3.92
N VAL A 478 -15.20 -9.41 2.65
CA VAL A 478 -14.75 -10.28 1.56
C VAL A 478 -13.25 -10.58 1.63
N TRP A 479 -12.43 -9.63 2.10
CA TRP A 479 -11.01 -9.88 2.31
C TRP A 479 -10.74 -10.81 3.47
N VAL A 480 -11.50 -10.70 4.57
CA VAL A 480 -11.43 -11.66 5.67
C VAL A 480 -11.77 -13.06 5.18
N VAL A 481 -12.84 -13.22 4.39
CA VAL A 481 -13.20 -14.51 3.79
C VAL A 481 -12.08 -15.02 2.87
N GLN A 482 -11.53 -14.16 2.01
CA GLN A 482 -10.42 -14.52 1.13
C GLN A 482 -9.17 -14.94 1.93
N MET A 483 -8.83 -14.23 3.00
CA MET A 483 -7.72 -14.58 3.89
C MET A 483 -7.95 -15.94 4.54
N VAL A 484 -9.14 -16.21 5.06
CA VAL A 484 -9.49 -17.52 5.66
C VAL A 484 -9.35 -18.64 4.63
N ILE A 485 -9.79 -18.43 3.39
CA ILE A 485 -9.60 -19.39 2.29
C ILE A 485 -8.10 -19.65 2.06
N TRP A 486 -7.27 -18.60 1.99
CA TRP A 486 -5.83 -18.75 1.81
C TRP A 486 -5.18 -19.55 2.95
N VAL A 487 -5.57 -19.30 4.19
CA VAL A 487 -5.05 -20.01 5.36
C VAL A 487 -5.48 -21.48 5.35
N VAL A 488 -6.77 -21.75 5.18
CA VAL A 488 -7.33 -23.11 5.26
C VAL A 488 -6.79 -24.02 4.16
N PHE A 489 -6.61 -23.48 2.95
CA PHE A 489 -6.10 -24.25 1.82
C PHE A 489 -4.58 -24.10 1.63
N ASN A 490 -3.89 -23.37 2.50
CA ASN A 490 -2.47 -23.00 2.39
C ASN A 490 -2.09 -22.57 0.96
N LEU A 491 -2.85 -21.62 0.42
CA LEU A 491 -2.63 -21.14 -0.94
C LEU A 491 -1.37 -20.25 -0.98
N PRO A 492 -0.61 -20.26 -2.09
CA PRO A 492 0.55 -19.40 -2.23
C PRO A 492 0.13 -17.93 -2.21
N LEU A 493 0.84 -17.12 -1.43
CA LEU A 493 0.64 -15.67 -1.34
C LEU A 493 1.27 -14.95 -2.53
N GLY A 494 2.33 -15.54 -3.07
CA GLY A 494 3.07 -15.06 -4.22
C GLY A 494 4.00 -16.13 -4.78
N PRO A 495 4.80 -15.80 -5.81
CA PRO A 495 5.77 -16.73 -6.40
C PRO A 495 6.74 -17.26 -5.34
N GLY A 496 6.68 -18.56 -5.05
CA GLY A 496 7.55 -19.20 -4.06
C GLY A 496 7.27 -18.89 -2.59
N VAL A 497 6.11 -18.28 -2.26
CA VAL A 497 5.79 -17.83 -0.90
C VAL A 497 4.47 -18.42 -0.42
N GLN A 498 4.46 -19.05 0.77
CA GLN A 498 3.30 -19.69 1.38
C GLN A 498 2.78 -18.92 2.61
N VAL A 499 1.63 -19.35 3.14
CA VAL A 499 1.05 -18.79 4.38
C VAL A 499 1.88 -19.16 5.61
N PHE A 500 2.33 -20.41 5.68
CA PHE A 500 3.13 -20.95 6.78
C PHE A 500 4.62 -20.95 6.41
N LEU A 501 5.48 -20.94 7.43
CA LEU A 501 6.94 -21.07 7.31
C LEU A 501 7.37 -22.50 6.95
#